data_AF-A0A643FRT9-F1
#
_entry.id   AF-A0A643FRT9-F1
#
_cell.length_a   1.000
_cell.length_b   1.000
_cell.length_c   1.000
_cell.angle_alpha   90.00
_cell.angle_beta   90.00
_cell.angle_gamma   90.00
#
_symmetry.space_group_name_H-M   'P 1'
#
loop_
_entity.id
_entity.type
_entity.pdbx_description
1 polymer ?
#
loop_
_entity_poly.entity_id
_entity_poly.type
_entity_poly.pdbx_seq_one_letter_code
_entity_poly.pdbx_strand_id
1 'polypeptide(L)'
;MHTVEIAGSGQCYPCAPEQNLLRAMEALGKRGIPAGCRGGGCGVCKVRIEAGRYHTGKMSRACLSEAEEGSGFVLACKTFPDSDIRLQPVALLQRCLDKQRARQDAAQA
;
A
#
# COMPACT_ATOMS: atom_id res chain seq x y z
N MET A 1 6.83 0.07 16.44
CA MET A 1 5.56 -0.13 15.72
C MET A 1 5.18 1.21 15.14
N HIS A 2 4.88 1.26 13.86
CA HIS A 2 4.62 2.50 13.12
C HIS A 2 3.18 2.53 12.62
N THR A 3 2.66 3.73 12.39
CA THR A 3 1.31 3.93 11.85
C THR A 3 1.39 4.20 10.36
N VAL A 4 0.59 3.48 9.59
CA VAL A 4 0.48 3.64 8.14
C VAL A 4 -0.90 4.19 7.81
N GLU A 5 -0.95 5.39 7.24
CA GLU A 5 -2.17 6.03 6.75
C GLU A 5 -2.31 5.80 5.23
N ILE A 6 -3.52 5.42 4.80
CA ILE A 6 -3.91 5.31 3.41
C ILE A 6 -4.68 6.59 3.02
N ALA A 7 -4.00 7.50 2.32
CA ALA A 7 -4.57 8.75 1.83
C ALA A 7 -5.82 8.51 0.98
N GLY A 8 -6.80 9.40 1.11
CA GLY A 8 -8.08 9.33 0.39
C GLY A 8 -9.08 8.32 0.94
N SER A 9 -8.63 7.27 1.64
CA SER A 9 -9.53 6.29 2.30
C SER A 9 -9.86 6.65 3.75
N GLY A 10 -9.03 7.46 4.40
CA GLY A 10 -9.14 7.78 5.84
C GLY A 10 -8.75 6.61 6.76
N GLN A 11 -8.18 5.54 6.23
CA GLN A 11 -7.81 4.35 6.98
C GLN A 11 -6.38 4.46 7.49
N CYS A 12 -6.18 4.09 8.75
CA CYS A 12 -4.86 3.91 9.35
C CYS A 12 -4.73 2.50 9.90
N TYR A 13 -3.52 1.95 9.84
CA TYR A 13 -3.22 0.63 10.37
C TYR A 13 -1.82 0.57 10.94
N PRO A 14 -1.59 -0.22 12.00
CA PRO A 14 -0.27 -0.38 12.53
C PRO A 14 0.56 -1.34 11.67
N CYS A 15 1.85 -1.07 11.56
CA CYS A 15 2.81 -1.91 10.84
C CYS A 15 4.12 -2.00 11.64
N ALA A 16 4.61 -3.22 11.83
CA ALA A 16 5.92 -3.44 12.43
C ALA A 16 7.03 -3.16 11.40
N PRO A 17 8.22 -2.69 11.82
CA PRO A 17 9.33 -2.44 10.89
C PRO A 17 9.80 -3.71 10.16
N GLU A 18 9.61 -4.88 10.76
CA GLU A 18 9.93 -6.19 10.15
C GLU A 18 8.83 -6.71 9.22
N GLN A 19 7.68 -6.03 9.17
CA GLN A 19 6.52 -6.41 8.38
C GLN A 19 6.38 -5.48 7.17
N ASN A 20 6.15 -6.05 6.00
CA ASN A 20 5.91 -5.21 4.82
C ASN A 20 4.51 -4.59 4.88
N LEU A 21 4.38 -3.42 4.24
CA LEU A 21 3.14 -2.63 4.23
C LEU A 21 1.95 -3.45 3.73
N LEU A 22 2.11 -4.26 2.68
CA LEU A 22 1.00 -5.08 2.15
C LEU A 22 0.48 -6.08 3.19
N ARG A 23 1.37 -6.75 3.93
CA ARG A 23 0.98 -7.73 4.96
C ARG A 23 0.25 -7.08 6.12
N ALA A 24 0.70 -5.92 6.57
CA ALA A 24 0.02 -5.17 7.61
C ALA A 24 -1.34 -4.64 7.12
N MET A 25 -1.42 -4.25 5.85
CA MET A 25 -2.68 -3.85 5.22
C MET A 25 -3.67 -5.01 5.09
N GLU A 26 -3.21 -6.21 4.70
CA GLU A 26 -4.04 -7.44 4.65
C GLU A 26 -4.64 -7.78 6.03
N ALA A 27 -3.91 -7.49 7.12
CA ALA A 27 -4.38 -7.74 8.49
C ALA A 27 -5.58 -6.87 8.90
N LEU A 28 -5.89 -5.80 8.17
CA LEU A 28 -7.13 -5.04 8.36
C LEU A 28 -8.39 -5.86 8.03
N GLY A 29 -8.25 -7.03 7.40
CA GLY A 29 -9.37 -7.93 7.10
C GLY A 29 -10.35 -7.37 6.07
N LYS A 30 -10.01 -6.28 5.38
CA LYS A 30 -10.85 -5.62 4.38
C LYS A 30 -10.84 -6.45 3.08
N ARG A 31 -12.01 -6.89 2.64
CA ARG A 31 -12.18 -7.62 1.38
C ARG A 31 -11.77 -6.71 0.22
N GLY A 32 -10.81 -7.11 -0.61
CA GLY A 32 -10.49 -6.43 -1.87
C GLY A 32 -9.15 -5.70 -1.92
N ILE A 33 -8.29 -5.82 -0.89
CA ILE A 33 -6.90 -5.40 -1.05
C ILE A 33 -6.25 -6.29 -2.11
N PRO A 34 -5.77 -5.72 -3.23
CA PRO A 34 -5.24 -6.49 -4.34
C PRO A 34 -3.87 -7.06 -3.93
N ALA A 35 -3.88 -8.31 -3.46
CA ALA A 35 -2.70 -9.09 -3.18
C ALA A 35 -2.33 -9.90 -4.43
N GLY A 36 -1.26 -9.49 -5.11
CA GLY A 36 -0.70 -10.22 -6.25
C GLY A 36 0.33 -11.27 -5.83
N CYS A 37 1.48 -11.29 -6.52
CA CYS A 37 2.55 -12.28 -6.31
C CYS A 37 3.25 -12.23 -4.95
N ARG A 38 3.14 -11.12 -4.20
CA ARG A 38 3.89 -10.85 -2.94
C ARG A 38 5.43 -10.91 -3.06
N GLY A 39 5.95 -11.11 -4.28
CA GLY A 39 7.38 -11.22 -4.57
C GLY A 39 8.01 -9.97 -5.19
N GLY A 40 7.24 -8.91 -5.44
CA GLY A 40 7.75 -7.68 -6.06
C GLY A 40 7.84 -7.71 -7.59
N GLY A 41 7.13 -8.64 -8.26
CA GLY A 41 7.20 -8.85 -9.71
C GLY A 41 5.88 -8.67 -10.50
N CYS A 42 4.76 -8.37 -9.84
CA CYS A 42 3.45 -8.24 -10.52
C CYS A 42 2.91 -6.80 -10.62
N GLY A 43 3.50 -5.84 -9.90
CA GLY A 43 3.02 -4.45 -9.87
C GLY A 43 1.66 -4.20 -9.18
N VAL A 44 0.90 -5.23 -8.81
CA VAL A 44 -0.46 -5.11 -8.26
C VAL A 44 -0.53 -4.30 -6.95
N CYS A 45 0.48 -4.44 -6.09
CA CYS A 45 0.57 -3.73 -4.80
C CYS A 45 1.33 -2.41 -4.89
N LYS A 46 1.38 -1.79 -6.09
CA LYS A 46 2.02 -0.48 -6.27
C LYS A 46 1.25 0.58 -5.48
N VAL A 47 2.00 1.36 -4.72
CA VAL A 47 1.54 2.50 -3.92
C VAL A 47 2.54 3.64 -4.06
N ARG A 48 2.13 4.87 -3.76
CA ARG A 48 3.04 6.00 -3.67
C ARG A 48 3.18 6.41 -2.21
N ILE A 49 4.39 6.54 -1.71
CA ILE A 49 4.63 7.09 -0.37
C ILE A 49 4.68 8.61 -0.49
N GLU A 50 3.80 9.30 0.24
CA GLU A 50 3.72 10.75 0.26
C GLU A 50 4.51 11.34 1.44
N ALA A 51 4.59 10.61 2.56
CA ALA A 51 5.35 11.01 3.73
C ALA A 51 5.86 9.81 4.53
N GLY A 52 6.93 10.04 5.28
CA GLY A 52 7.57 9.04 6.15
C GLY A 52 8.82 8.39 5.53
N ARG A 53 9.59 7.72 6.37
CA ARG A 53 10.80 6.98 6.01
C ARG A 53 10.51 5.50 5.91
N TYR A 54 11.05 4.89 4.87
CA TYR A 54 10.89 3.48 4.58
C TYR A 54 12.11 2.98 3.85
N HIS A 55 12.29 1.66 3.88
CA HIS A 55 13.23 0.96 3.03
C HIS A 55 12.49 -0.06 2.17
N THR A 56 13.10 -0.39 1.05
CA THR A 56 12.55 -1.31 0.07
C THR A 56 13.50 -2.48 -0.16
N GLY A 57 12.95 -3.68 -0.30
CA GLY A 57 13.67 -4.84 -0.82
C GLY A 57 13.78 -4.79 -2.34
N LYS A 58 14.46 -5.78 -2.94
CA LYS A 58 14.60 -5.90 -4.39
C LYS A 58 13.23 -5.98 -5.08
N MET A 59 13.00 -5.09 -6.05
CA MET A 59 11.79 -5.02 -6.86
C MET A 59 12.12 -5.23 -8.34
N SER A 60 11.16 -5.75 -9.11
CA SER A 60 11.33 -5.91 -10.56
C SER A 60 11.27 -4.56 -11.27
N ARG A 61 12.34 -4.22 -11.99
CA ARG A 61 12.40 -3.00 -12.83
C ARG A 61 11.41 -3.02 -14.00
N ALA A 62 10.88 -4.19 -14.36
CA ALA A 62 9.79 -4.32 -15.33
C ALA A 62 8.45 -3.77 -14.81
N CYS A 63 8.29 -3.66 -13.49
CA CYS A 63 7.05 -3.16 -12.87
C CYS A 63 7.19 -1.78 -12.22
N LEU A 64 8.41 -1.40 -11.84
CA LEU A 64 8.72 -0.13 -11.20
C LEU A 64 10.01 0.44 -11.78
N SER A 65 9.90 1.51 -12.57
CA SER A 65 11.05 2.21 -13.12
C SER A 65 11.75 3.05 -12.06
N GLU A 66 13.03 3.38 -12.26
CA GLU A 66 13.80 4.22 -11.33
C GLU A 66 13.20 5.62 -11.18
N ALA A 67 12.62 6.18 -12.24
CA ALA A 67 11.91 7.46 -12.18
C ALA A 67 10.64 7.40 -11.30
N GLU A 68 9.92 6.28 -11.34
CA GLU A 68 8.76 6.05 -10.46
C GLU A 68 9.23 5.90 -9.00
N GLU A 69 10.29 5.11 -8.76
CA GLU A 69 10.90 4.94 -7.44
C GLU A 69 11.36 6.28 -6.85
N GLY A 70 12.04 7.12 -7.65
CA GLY A 70 12.43 8.48 -7.27
C GLY A 70 11.26 9.43 -7.03
N SER A 71 10.09 9.14 -7.61
CA SER A 71 8.84 9.89 -7.37
C SER A 71 8.05 9.38 -6.16
N GLY A 72 8.60 8.40 -5.43
CA GLY A 72 8.02 7.79 -4.24
C GLY A 72 7.08 6.61 -4.53
N PHE A 73 7.01 6.10 -5.76
CA PHE A 73 6.24 4.90 -6.06
C PHE A 73 7.02 3.65 -5.66
N VAL A 74 6.36 2.73 -4.98
CA VAL A 74 6.97 1.50 -4.45
C VAL A 74 5.97 0.35 -4.48
N LEU A 75 6.46 -0.88 -4.30
CA LEU A 75 5.63 -2.06 -4.16
C LEU A 75 5.43 -2.40 -2.69
N ALA A 76 4.23 -2.25 -2.16
CA ALA A 76 3.92 -2.44 -0.74
C ALA A 76 4.34 -3.81 -0.18
N CYS A 77 4.42 -4.86 -1.01
CA CYS A 77 4.89 -6.20 -0.59
C CYS A 77 6.40 -6.28 -0.31
N LYS A 78 7.17 -5.28 -0.72
CA LYS A 78 8.62 -5.18 -0.53
C LYS A 78 9.02 -3.88 0.16
N THR A 79 8.08 -3.13 0.70
CA THR A 79 8.34 -1.88 1.43
C THR A 79 8.08 -2.09 2.91
N PHE A 80 8.97 -1.58 3.75
CA PHE A 80 8.95 -1.71 5.20
C PHE A 80 9.06 -0.31 5.85
N PRO A 81 8.26 -0.02 6.87
CA PRO A 81 8.26 1.30 7.50
C PRO A 81 9.43 1.45 8.49
N ASP A 82 10.16 2.57 8.40
CA ASP A 82 11.13 3.02 9.41
C ASP A 82 10.58 4.18 10.26
N SER A 83 9.42 4.70 9.89
CA SER A 83 8.65 5.68 10.65
C SER A 83 7.16 5.53 10.34
N ASP A 84 6.34 6.42 10.90
CA ASP A 84 4.96 6.57 10.43
C ASP A 84 4.97 6.96 8.95
N ILE A 85 4.09 6.32 8.17
CA ILE A 85 4.05 6.39 6.72
C ILE A 85 2.68 6.89 6.30
N ARG A 86 2.67 7.83 5.36
CA ARG A 86 1.48 8.19 4.59
C ARG A 86 1.64 7.68 3.18
N LEU A 87 0.80 6.74 2.79
CA LEU A 87 0.78 6.20 1.44
C LEU A 87 -0.49 6.60 0.71
N GLN A 88 -0.33 6.87 -0.58
CA GLN A 88 -1.41 7.06 -1.51
C GLN A 88 -1.60 5.78 -2.33
N PRO A 89 -2.81 5.20 -2.30
CA PRO A 89 -3.15 4.09 -3.18
C PRO A 89 -3.16 4.55 -4.64
N VAL A 90 -2.59 3.75 -5.54
CA VAL A 90 -2.55 4.08 -6.97
C VAL A 90 -3.14 2.95 -7.82
N ALA A 91 -3.57 3.31 -9.03
CA ALA A 91 -4.06 2.38 -10.05
C ALA A 91 -5.11 1.37 -9.52
N LEU A 92 -4.71 0.11 -9.33
CA LEU A 92 -5.58 -0.99 -8.91
C LEU A 92 -6.05 -0.86 -7.45
N LEU A 93 -5.16 -0.44 -6.54
CA LEU A 93 -5.52 -0.30 -5.13
C LEU A 93 -6.57 0.80 -4.93
N GLN A 94 -6.43 1.93 -5.64
CA GLN A 94 -7.40 3.03 -5.59
C GLN A 94 -8.79 2.56 -6.02
N ARG A 95 -8.90 1.79 -7.11
CA ARG A 95 -10.17 1.25 -7.62
C ARG A 95 -10.84 0.28 -6.65
N CYS A 96 -10.04 -0.53 -5.95
CA CYS A 96 -10.57 -1.43 -4.93
C CYS A 96 -11.12 -0.65 -3.73
N LEU A 97 -10.38 0.35 -3.25
CA LEU A 97 -10.80 1.18 -2.12
C LEU A 97 -12.06 1.99 -2.44
N ASP A 98 -12.17 2.54 -3.65
CA ASP A 98 -13.35 3.26 -4.12
C ASP A 98 -14.61 2.38 -4.10
N LYS A 99 -14.52 1.15 -4.63
CA LYS A 99 -15.60 0.15 -4.54
C LYS A 99 -15.96 -0.23 -3.11
N GLN A 100 -14.97 -0.30 -2.21
CA GLN A 100 -15.23 -0.57 -0.79
C GLN A 100 -16.00 0.59 -0.17
N ARG A 101 -15.59 1.83 -0.43
CA ARG A 101 -16.29 3.00 0.12
C ARG A 101 -17.74 3.08 -0.36
N ALA A 102 -17.98 2.86 -1.66
CA ALA A 102 -19.34 2.81 -2.20
C ALA A 102 -20.22 1.73 -1.54
N ARG A 103 -19.64 0.57 -1.20
CA ARG A 103 -20.37 -0.50 -0.47
C ARG A 103 -20.60 -0.17 1.00
N GLN A 104 -19.65 0.50 1.65
CA GLN A 104 -19.78 0.91 3.05
C GLN A 104 -20.88 1.97 3.19
N ASP A 105 -20.94 2.94 2.28
CA ASP A 105 -21.99 3.96 2.22
C ASP A 105 -23.38 3.33 2.03
N ALA A 106 -23.49 2.39 1.08
CA ALA A 106 -24.73 1.65 0.82
C ALA A 106 -25.16 0.69 1.96
N ALA A 107 -24.25 0.30 2.85
CA ALA A 107 -24.57 -0.54 4.01
C ALA A 107 -24.93 0.27 5.27
N GLN A 108 -24.74 1.60 5.22
CA GLN A 108 -25.09 2.54 6.31
C GLN A 108 -26.41 3.28 6.06
N ALA A 109 -27.09 3.00 4.94
CA ALA A 109 -28.42 3.49 4.57
C ALA A 109 -29.47 2.37 4.73
#